data_AF-A0A355F621-F1
#
_entry.id   AF-A0A355F621-F1
#
_cell.length_a   1.000
_cell.length_b   1.000
_cell.length_c   1.000
_cell.angle_alpha   90.00
_cell.angle_beta   90.00
_cell.angle_gamma   90.00
#
_symmetry.space_group_name_H-M   'P 1'
#
loop_
_entity.id
_entity.type
_entity.pdbx_description
1 polymer ?
#
loop_
_entity_poly.entity_id
_entity_poly.type
_entity_poly.pdbx_seq_one_letter_code
_entity_poly.pdbx_strand_id
1 'polypeptide(L)'
;ERLRGALQPLGPVFVSFGLYLATRADAVPAADCLALAELVDRDAAQPAAVVLADIAQATGRDPAKLFSEFSENPCEARALWQIHEARLVTGEAVTVQVKRPGIERWLASDLELLGLVNDALAGEGWELADVLSDFRRDLPGRLDLTRAADALDLLGTDAAESPYVAAPKVVRDLTSPGALVCEAIPGLAPADAIR
;
A
#
# COMPACT_ATOMS: atom_id res chain seq x y z
N GLU A 1 2.57 -10.63 20.47
CA GLU A 1 3.63 -11.59 20.04
C GLU A 1 3.14 -12.84 19.35
N ARG A 2 2.26 -13.66 19.95
CA ARG A 2 1.81 -14.93 19.35
C ARG A 2 1.08 -14.73 18.02
N LEU A 3 0.17 -13.77 17.95
CA LEU A 3 -0.58 -13.47 16.72
C LEU A 3 0.32 -12.89 15.61
N ARG A 4 1.17 -11.92 15.95
CA ARG A 4 2.18 -11.35 15.04
C ARG A 4 3.04 -12.45 14.40
N GLY A 5 3.56 -13.36 15.22
CA GLY A 5 4.36 -14.50 14.76
C GLY A 5 3.60 -15.51 13.90
N ALA A 6 2.27 -15.60 14.06
CA ALA A 6 1.42 -16.44 13.24
C ALA A 6 1.08 -15.80 11.89
N LEU A 7 0.84 -14.48 11.84
CA LEU A 7 0.46 -13.77 10.62
C LEU A 7 1.64 -13.50 9.68
N GLN A 8 2.82 -13.18 10.22
CA GLN A 8 4.01 -12.85 9.42
C GLN A 8 4.38 -13.91 8.36
N PRO A 9 4.45 -15.23 8.67
CA PRO A 9 4.82 -16.24 7.68
C PRO A 9 3.69 -16.60 6.70
N LEU A 10 2.44 -16.17 6.94
CA LEU A 10 1.30 -16.51 6.08
C LEU A 10 1.21 -15.63 4.82
N GLY A 11 2.03 -14.59 4.74
CA GLY A 11 2.20 -13.80 3.52
C GLY A 11 1.46 -12.46 3.50
N PRO A 12 1.47 -11.78 2.33
CA PRO A 12 1.13 -10.37 2.21
C PRO A 12 -0.26 -9.97 2.72
N VAL A 13 -1.27 -10.81 2.44
CA VAL A 13 -2.65 -10.53 2.81
C VAL A 13 -2.85 -10.64 4.33
N PHE A 14 -2.21 -11.63 4.98
CA PHE A 14 -2.25 -11.80 6.43
C PHE A 14 -1.45 -10.73 7.16
N VAL A 15 -0.31 -10.31 6.62
CA VAL A 15 0.44 -9.15 7.13
C VAL A 15 -0.40 -7.88 7.01
N SER A 16 -1.04 -7.65 5.85
CA SER A 16 -1.94 -6.50 5.65
C SER A 16 -3.13 -6.53 6.60
N PHE A 17 -3.69 -7.71 6.86
CA PHE A 17 -4.77 -7.90 7.83
C PHE A 17 -4.32 -7.61 9.25
N GLY A 18 -3.14 -8.10 9.64
CA GLY A 18 -2.57 -7.81 10.95
C GLY A 18 -2.28 -6.32 11.16
N LEU A 19 -1.75 -5.62 10.16
CA LEU A 19 -1.57 -4.17 10.21
C LEU A 19 -2.91 -3.42 10.26
N TYR A 20 -3.95 -3.93 9.60
CA TYR A 20 -5.30 -3.40 9.73
C TYR A 20 -5.85 -3.58 11.15
N LEU A 21 -5.70 -4.78 11.73
CA LEU A 21 -6.05 -5.08 13.12
C LEU A 21 -5.29 -4.21 14.12
N ALA A 22 -4.04 -3.86 13.84
CA ALA A 22 -3.24 -2.96 14.69
C ALA A 22 -3.90 -1.59 14.91
N THR A 23 -4.80 -1.17 13.99
CA THR A 23 -5.56 0.08 14.11
C THR A 23 -6.95 -0.10 14.77
N ARG A 24 -7.35 -1.33 15.11
CA ARG A 24 -8.69 -1.71 15.59
C ARG A 24 -8.68 -2.03 17.09
N ALA A 25 -8.34 -1.03 17.91
CA ALA A 25 -8.38 -1.16 19.37
C ALA A 25 -9.80 -1.40 19.93
N ASP A 26 -10.83 -1.25 19.09
CA ASP A 26 -12.22 -1.63 19.37
C ASP A 26 -12.45 -3.15 19.31
N ALA A 27 -11.63 -3.88 18.55
CA ALA A 27 -11.78 -5.32 18.32
C ALA A 27 -10.72 -6.18 19.01
N VAL A 28 -9.54 -5.60 19.27
CA VAL A 28 -8.38 -6.31 19.84
C VAL A 28 -7.76 -5.46 20.97
N PRO A 29 -7.26 -6.08 22.07
CA PRO A 29 -6.61 -5.36 23.15
C PRO A 29 -5.43 -4.49 22.67
N ALA A 30 -5.26 -3.32 23.28
CA ALA A 30 -4.23 -2.36 22.88
C ALA A 30 -2.79 -2.93 22.86
N ALA A 31 -2.47 -3.86 23.77
CA ALA A 31 -1.16 -4.52 23.79
C ALA A 31 -0.91 -5.38 22.54
N ASP A 32 -1.95 -6.06 22.05
CA ASP A 32 -1.88 -6.84 20.82
C ASP A 32 -1.86 -5.95 19.58
N CYS A 33 -2.57 -4.81 19.59
CA CYS A 33 -2.46 -3.80 18.53
C CYS A 33 -1.03 -3.28 18.37
N LEU A 34 -0.34 -2.98 19.49
CA LEU A 34 1.06 -2.55 19.46
C LEU A 34 1.98 -3.63 18.91
N ALA A 35 1.80 -4.89 19.31
CA ALA A 35 2.55 -6.00 18.74
C ALA A 35 2.28 -6.14 17.23
N LEU A 36 1.03 -6.07 16.80
CA LEU A 36 0.68 -6.16 15.38
C LEU A 36 1.25 -5.00 14.54
N ALA A 37 1.40 -3.81 15.11
CA ALA A 37 2.04 -2.68 14.43
C ALA A 37 3.51 -2.93 14.08
N GLU A 38 4.16 -3.91 14.70
CA GLU A 38 5.52 -4.35 14.39
C GLU A 38 5.59 -5.38 13.25
N LEU A 39 4.47 -5.73 12.62
CA LEU A 39 4.48 -6.56 11.41
C LEU A 39 5.27 -5.87 10.29
N VAL A 40 6.09 -6.66 9.60
CA VAL A 40 6.94 -6.16 8.52
C VAL A 40 6.25 -6.44 7.18
N ASP A 41 5.74 -5.38 6.55
CA ASP A 41 5.19 -5.37 5.17
C ASP A 41 6.27 -4.94 4.15
N ARG A 42 7.54 -5.21 4.44
CA ARG A 42 8.63 -4.99 3.48
C ARG A 42 8.89 -6.28 2.73
N ASP A 43 9.07 -6.18 1.43
CA ASP A 43 9.39 -7.31 0.56
C ASP A 43 10.62 -6.98 -0.31
N ALA A 44 11.21 -8.00 -0.92
CA ALA A 44 12.32 -7.84 -1.85
C ALA A 44 11.89 -6.96 -3.03
N ALA A 45 12.70 -5.95 -3.35
CA ALA A 45 12.45 -5.07 -4.48
C ALA A 45 12.50 -5.87 -5.80
N GLN A 46 11.50 -5.69 -6.66
CA GLN A 46 11.60 -6.24 -8.01
C GLN A 46 12.58 -5.38 -8.82
N PRO A 47 13.32 -5.96 -9.77
CA PRO A 47 14.19 -5.19 -10.64
C PRO A 47 13.42 -4.09 -11.38
N ALA A 48 14.02 -2.92 -11.54
CA ALA A 48 13.39 -1.78 -12.21
C ALA A 48 12.86 -2.12 -13.61
N ALA A 49 13.53 -3.01 -14.35
CA ALA A 49 13.05 -3.49 -15.65
C ALA A 49 11.67 -4.17 -15.58
N VAL A 50 11.39 -4.93 -14.51
CA VAL A 50 10.08 -5.55 -14.28
C VAL A 50 9.05 -4.47 -13.95
N VAL A 51 9.39 -3.55 -13.05
CA VAL A 51 8.50 -2.45 -12.66
C VAL A 51 8.14 -1.55 -13.85
N LEU A 52 9.10 -1.24 -14.72
CA LEU A 52 8.85 -0.48 -15.95
C LEU A 52 7.93 -1.23 -16.92
N ALA A 53 8.06 -2.56 -17.03
CA ALA A 53 7.13 -3.37 -17.82
C ALA A 53 5.71 -3.36 -17.22
N ASP A 54 5.59 -3.44 -15.89
CA ASP A 54 4.31 -3.35 -15.19
C ASP A 54 3.66 -1.97 -15.38
N ILE A 55 4.43 -0.88 -15.34
CA ILE A 55 3.96 0.48 -15.67
C ILE A 55 3.46 0.54 -17.11
N ALA A 56 4.23 -0.03 -18.06
CA ALA A 56 3.86 -0.03 -19.47
C ALA A 56 2.52 -0.77 -19.69
N GLN A 57 2.35 -1.90 -19.03
CA GLN A 57 1.10 -2.66 -19.07
C GLN A 57 -0.07 -1.90 -18.44
N ALA A 58 0.15 -1.27 -17.29
CA ALA A 58 -0.89 -0.58 -16.54
C ALA A 58 -1.36 0.71 -17.24
N THR A 59 -0.43 1.46 -17.83
CA THR A 59 -0.70 2.77 -18.46
C THR A 59 -0.91 2.68 -19.97
N GLY A 60 -0.51 1.57 -20.62
CA GLY A 60 -0.52 1.43 -22.08
C GLY A 60 0.51 2.33 -22.79
N ARG A 61 1.48 2.87 -22.06
CA ARG A 61 2.46 3.87 -22.54
C ARG A 61 3.87 3.34 -22.35
N ASP A 62 4.75 3.68 -23.28
CA ASP A 62 6.17 3.33 -23.22
C ASP A 62 6.89 4.15 -22.12
N PRO A 63 7.42 3.53 -21.05
CA PRO A 63 8.08 4.24 -19.96
C PRO A 63 9.26 5.11 -20.41
N ALA A 64 9.96 4.72 -21.47
CA ALA A 64 11.06 5.52 -22.03
C ALA A 64 10.60 6.85 -22.64
N LYS A 65 9.30 6.98 -22.92
CA LYS A 65 8.66 8.24 -23.36
C LYS A 65 7.98 8.99 -22.23
N LEU A 66 7.81 8.36 -21.07
CA LEU A 66 7.21 8.96 -19.88
C LEU A 66 8.26 9.61 -18.99
N PHE A 67 9.36 8.90 -18.76
CA PHE A 67 10.37 9.27 -17.77
C PHE A 67 11.71 9.59 -18.42
N SER A 68 12.29 10.73 -18.06
CA SER A 68 13.68 11.09 -18.38
C SER A 68 14.66 10.45 -17.40
N GLU A 69 14.23 10.23 -16.15
CA GLU A 69 14.97 9.55 -15.09
C GLU A 69 14.00 8.62 -14.35
N PHE A 70 14.46 7.42 -13.98
CA PHE A 70 13.71 6.49 -13.15
C PHE A 70 14.68 5.80 -12.19
N SER A 71 14.43 5.90 -10.88
CA SER A 71 15.31 5.30 -9.87
C SER A 71 15.25 3.79 -9.94
N GLU A 72 16.41 3.15 -10.13
CA GLU A 72 16.52 1.69 -10.12
C GLU A 72 16.13 1.10 -8.75
N ASN A 73 16.44 1.82 -7.68
CA ASN A 73 16.09 1.44 -6.32
C ASN A 73 14.76 2.11 -5.91
N PRO A 74 13.77 1.34 -5.41
CA PRO A 74 12.55 1.93 -4.89
C PRO A 74 12.83 2.72 -3.61
N CYS A 75 12.10 3.81 -3.39
CA CYS A 75 12.05 4.46 -2.09
C CYS A 75 11.21 3.65 -1.09
N GLU A 76 10.24 2.87 -1.58
CA GLU A 76 9.48 1.92 -0.78
C GLU A 76 9.20 0.62 -1.56
N ALA A 77 9.47 -0.53 -0.95
CA ALA A 77 9.10 -1.84 -1.49
C ALA A 77 8.26 -2.61 -0.49
N ARG A 78 6.96 -2.70 -0.77
CA ARG A 78 6.00 -3.47 0.03
C ARG A 78 5.58 -4.74 -0.67
N ALA A 79 4.86 -5.58 0.06
CA ALA A 79 4.35 -6.84 -0.48
C ALA A 79 3.27 -6.62 -1.55
N LEU A 80 2.55 -5.48 -1.50
CA LEU A 80 1.46 -5.19 -2.44
C LEU A 80 1.86 -4.27 -3.61
N TRP A 81 2.84 -3.39 -3.39
CA TRP A 81 3.28 -2.40 -4.37
C TRP A 81 4.72 -1.99 -4.12
N GLN A 82 5.31 -1.29 -5.08
CA GLN A 82 6.58 -0.60 -4.95
C GLN A 82 6.44 0.84 -5.38
N ILE A 83 7.23 1.73 -4.79
CA ILE A 83 7.25 3.17 -5.09
C ILE A 83 8.66 3.54 -5.52
N HIS A 84 8.76 4.15 -6.70
CA HIS A 84 10.01 4.64 -7.26
C HIS A 84 9.97 6.15 -7.44
N GLU A 85 11.10 6.81 -7.21
CA GLU A 85 11.29 8.18 -7.66
C GLU A 85 11.59 8.20 -9.16
N ALA A 86 11.04 9.19 -9.85
CA ALA A 86 11.27 9.39 -11.28
C ALA A 86 11.18 10.88 -11.65
N ARG A 87 11.59 11.19 -12.88
CA ARG A 87 11.39 12.49 -13.51
C ARG A 87 10.69 12.31 -14.83
N LEU A 88 9.61 13.06 -15.05
CA LEU A 88 8.93 13.04 -16.35
C LEU A 88 9.82 13.62 -17.45
N VAL A 89 9.57 13.27 -18.71
CA VAL A 89 10.26 13.90 -19.86
C VAL A 89 10.01 15.41 -19.96
N THR A 90 8.92 15.88 -19.34
CA THR A 90 8.57 17.30 -19.19
C THR A 90 9.35 18.01 -18.07
N GLY A 91 10.05 17.26 -17.21
CA GLY A 91 11.00 17.77 -16.21
C GLY A 91 10.52 17.68 -14.75
N GLU A 92 9.23 17.47 -14.52
CA GLU A 92 8.64 17.36 -13.19
C GLU A 92 9.15 16.11 -12.44
N ALA A 93 9.46 16.28 -11.16
CA ALA A 93 9.82 15.18 -10.27
C ALA A 93 8.54 14.50 -9.76
N VAL A 94 8.49 13.17 -9.83
CA VAL A 94 7.32 12.37 -9.49
C VAL A 94 7.69 11.13 -8.69
N THR A 95 6.73 10.60 -7.94
CA THR A 95 6.77 9.24 -7.42
C THR A 95 5.83 8.36 -8.22
N VAL A 96 6.25 7.12 -8.47
CA VAL A 96 5.52 6.14 -9.26
C VAL A 96 5.28 4.91 -8.38
N GLN A 97 4.06 4.79 -7.88
CA GLN A 97 3.60 3.61 -7.15
C GLN A 97 3.03 2.60 -8.16
N VAL A 98 3.54 1.37 -8.12
CA VAL A 98 3.17 0.29 -9.05
C VAL A 98 2.74 -0.91 -8.25
N LYS A 99 1.56 -1.43 -8.55
CA LYS A 99 1.04 -2.66 -7.95
C LYS A 99 1.85 -3.87 -8.41
N ARG A 100 2.15 -4.80 -7.50
CA ARG A 100 2.86 -6.03 -7.87
C ARG A 100 1.99 -6.93 -8.75
N PRO A 101 2.57 -7.55 -9.80
CA PRO A 101 1.82 -8.39 -10.71
C PRO A 101 1.32 -9.67 -10.03
N GLY A 102 0.11 -10.10 -10.41
CA GLY A 102 -0.48 -11.37 -9.96
C GLY A 102 -1.08 -11.34 -8.56
N ILE A 103 -1.11 -10.19 -7.90
CA ILE A 103 -1.60 -10.07 -6.53
C ILE A 103 -3.08 -10.41 -6.40
N GLU A 104 -3.87 -10.08 -7.42
CA GLU A 104 -5.30 -10.36 -7.49
C GLU A 104 -5.58 -11.86 -7.48
N ARG A 105 -4.66 -12.67 -8.02
CA ARG A 105 -4.82 -14.13 -8.05
C ARG A 105 -4.70 -14.74 -6.66
N TRP A 106 -3.72 -14.28 -5.88
CA TRP A 106 -3.50 -14.78 -4.51
C TRP A 106 -4.51 -14.19 -3.53
N LEU A 107 -4.96 -12.96 -3.79
CA LEU A 107 -5.93 -12.26 -2.94
C LEU A 107 -7.20 -13.07 -2.69
N ALA A 108 -7.82 -13.63 -3.73
CA ALA A 108 -9.07 -14.37 -3.57
C ALA A 108 -8.89 -15.59 -2.64
N SER A 109 -7.84 -16.38 -2.87
CA SER A 109 -7.53 -17.55 -2.05
C SER A 109 -7.15 -17.18 -0.61
N ASP A 110 -6.34 -16.14 -0.42
CA ASP A 110 -5.94 -15.69 0.91
C ASP A 110 -7.12 -15.10 1.70
N LEU A 111 -8.02 -14.37 1.04
CA LEU A 111 -9.24 -13.85 1.66
C LEU A 111 -10.19 -14.97 2.11
N GLU A 112 -10.27 -16.10 1.39
CA GLU A 112 -10.99 -17.28 1.84
C GLU A 112 -10.36 -17.85 3.11
N LEU A 113 -9.03 -18.05 3.11
CA LEU A 113 -8.28 -18.59 4.24
C LEU A 113 -8.29 -17.69 5.48
N LEU A 114 -8.42 -16.37 5.32
CA LEU A 114 -8.59 -15.44 6.44
C LEU A 114 -9.80 -15.77 7.33
N GLY A 115 -10.80 -16.49 6.83
CA GLY A 115 -11.94 -16.93 7.63
C GLY A 115 -11.54 -17.88 8.76
N LEU A 116 -10.49 -18.67 8.52
CA LEU A 116 -9.94 -19.60 9.51
C LEU A 116 -9.27 -18.88 10.67
N VAL A 117 -8.87 -17.61 10.48
CA VAL A 117 -8.27 -16.79 11.54
C VAL A 117 -9.30 -16.49 12.64
N ASN A 118 -10.56 -16.24 12.27
CA ASN A 118 -11.64 -16.06 13.25
C ASN A 118 -11.78 -17.30 14.15
N ASP A 119 -11.85 -18.48 13.52
CA ASP A 119 -12.05 -19.73 14.24
C ASP A 119 -10.85 -20.09 15.12
N ALA A 120 -9.63 -19.82 14.63
CA ALA A 120 -8.40 -20.03 15.38
C ALA A 120 -8.27 -19.13 16.62
N LEU A 121 -8.96 -17.98 16.63
CA LEU A 121 -8.85 -16.96 17.67
C LEU A 121 -10.13 -16.82 18.51
N ALA A 122 -11.16 -17.62 18.25
CA ALA A 122 -12.46 -17.57 18.94
C ALA A 122 -12.37 -17.74 20.46
N GLY A 123 -11.27 -18.31 20.98
CA GLY A 123 -11.00 -18.45 22.42
C GLY A 123 -10.34 -17.25 23.10
N GLU A 124 -9.89 -16.25 22.34
CA GLU A 124 -9.17 -15.07 22.85
C GLU A 124 -10.14 -13.92 23.24
N GLY A 125 -11.45 -14.09 23.02
CA GLY A 125 -12.47 -13.07 23.31
C GLY A 125 -12.48 -11.89 22.33
N TRP A 126 -11.94 -12.08 21.13
CA TRP A 126 -11.90 -11.07 20.08
C TRP A 126 -13.12 -11.19 19.15
N GLU A 127 -13.76 -10.06 18.87
CA GLU A 127 -14.89 -9.97 17.95
C GLU A 127 -14.37 -9.64 16.54
N LEU A 128 -13.82 -10.65 15.86
CA LEU A 128 -13.15 -10.45 14.57
C LEU A 128 -14.06 -10.59 13.35
N ALA A 129 -15.29 -11.13 13.51
CA ALA A 129 -16.16 -11.43 12.38
C ALA A 129 -16.46 -10.18 11.52
N ASP A 130 -16.85 -9.08 12.16
CA ASP A 130 -17.15 -7.82 11.47
C ASP A 130 -15.87 -7.19 10.89
N VAL A 131 -14.76 -7.23 11.64
CA VAL A 131 -13.45 -6.71 11.21
C VAL A 131 -12.95 -7.45 9.96
N LEU A 132 -13.10 -8.77 9.92
CA LEU A 132 -12.76 -9.61 8.77
C LEU A 132 -13.66 -9.34 7.58
N SER A 133 -14.96 -9.16 7.83
CA SER A 133 -15.93 -8.81 6.78
C SER A 133 -15.59 -7.47 6.14
N ASP A 134 -15.28 -6.45 6.95
CA ASP A 134 -14.82 -5.14 6.49
C ASP A 134 -13.53 -5.23 5.70
N PHE A 135 -12.53 -5.94 6.23
CA PHE A 135 -11.25 -6.11 5.55
C PHE A 135 -11.39 -6.80 4.20
N ARG A 136 -12.20 -7.87 4.12
CA ARG A 136 -12.49 -8.60 2.87
C ARG A 136 -13.16 -7.72 1.82
N ARG A 137 -14.07 -6.84 2.25
CA ARG A 137 -14.77 -5.90 1.38
C ARG A 137 -13.83 -4.80 0.88
N ASP A 138 -12.95 -4.30 1.75
CA ASP A 138 -12.20 -3.07 1.49
C ASP A 138 -10.85 -3.34 0.81
N LEU A 139 -10.20 -4.48 1.07
CA LEU A 139 -8.88 -4.81 0.53
C LEU A 139 -8.82 -4.79 -1.01
N PRO A 140 -9.79 -5.35 -1.77
CA PRO A 140 -9.78 -5.24 -3.22
C PRO A 140 -9.81 -3.78 -3.70
N GLY A 141 -10.53 -2.91 -3.00
CA GLY A 141 -10.57 -1.48 -3.28
C GLY A 141 -9.23 -0.78 -3.03
N ARG A 142 -8.46 -1.23 -2.05
CA ARG A 142 -7.11 -0.70 -1.78
C ARG A 142 -6.08 -1.06 -2.86
N LEU A 143 -6.37 -2.08 -3.67
CA LEU A 143 -5.52 -2.51 -4.80
C LEU A 143 -5.89 -1.84 -6.13
N ASP A 144 -6.93 -1.01 -6.13
CA ASP A 144 -7.26 -0.13 -7.23
C ASP A 144 -6.66 1.26 -6.97
N LEU A 145 -5.51 1.51 -7.60
CA LEU A 145 -4.77 2.75 -7.39
C LEU A 145 -5.48 4.01 -7.93
N THR A 146 -6.56 3.86 -8.72
CA THR A 146 -7.40 5.01 -9.08
C THR A 146 -8.15 5.57 -7.88
N ARG A 147 -8.55 4.72 -6.93
CA ARG A 147 -9.19 5.17 -5.68
C ARG A 147 -8.22 5.92 -4.78
N ALA A 148 -6.97 5.50 -4.75
CA ALA A 148 -5.91 6.23 -4.05
C ALA A 148 -5.70 7.62 -4.67
N ALA A 149 -5.72 7.73 -6.00
CA ALA A 149 -5.69 9.02 -6.67
C ALA A 149 -6.89 9.91 -6.32
N ASP A 150 -8.12 9.35 -6.29
CA ASP A 150 -9.32 10.11 -5.91
C ASP A 150 -9.25 10.62 -4.46
N ALA A 151 -8.73 9.78 -3.55
CA ALA A 151 -8.50 10.18 -2.17
C ALA A 151 -7.45 11.28 -2.05
N LEU A 152 -6.38 11.25 -2.87
CA LEU A 152 -5.35 12.28 -2.89
C LEU A 152 -5.88 13.62 -3.44
N ASP A 153 -6.72 13.60 -4.47
CA ASP A 153 -7.34 14.82 -5.00
C ASP A 153 -8.30 15.46 -3.98
N LEU A 154 -9.07 14.63 -3.27
CA LEU A 154 -9.91 15.11 -2.17
C LEU A 154 -9.05 15.69 -1.04
N LEU A 155 -8.00 14.97 -0.62
CA LEU A 155 -7.06 15.45 0.39
C LEU A 155 -6.40 16.78 -0.04
N GLY A 156 -6.10 16.95 -1.33
CA GLY A 156 -5.56 18.20 -1.86
C GLY A 156 -6.53 19.37 -1.75
N THR A 157 -7.84 19.10 -1.88
CA THR A 157 -8.89 20.11 -1.67
C THR A 157 -8.96 20.52 -0.21
N ASP A 158 -8.99 19.54 0.72
CA ASP A 158 -9.06 19.81 2.16
C ASP A 158 -7.77 20.45 2.69
N ALA A 159 -6.61 19.99 2.20
CA ALA A 159 -5.30 20.50 2.59
C ALA A 159 -5.07 21.96 2.17
N ALA A 160 -5.76 22.46 1.14
CA ALA A 160 -5.66 23.86 0.73
C ALA A 160 -6.06 24.84 1.84
N GLU A 161 -6.82 24.39 2.84
CA GLU A 161 -7.23 25.18 4.00
C GLU A 161 -6.24 25.09 5.18
N SER A 162 -5.17 24.29 5.06
CA SER A 162 -4.21 24.02 6.14
C SER A 162 -2.77 24.40 5.77
N PRO A 163 -2.05 25.15 6.63
CA PRO A 163 -0.63 25.41 6.41
C PRO A 163 0.28 24.23 6.79
N TYR A 164 -0.27 23.15 7.37
CA TYR A 164 0.52 22.03 7.92
C TYR A 164 0.45 20.76 7.08
N VAL A 165 -0.50 20.67 6.15
CA VAL A 165 -0.76 19.47 5.36
C VAL A 165 -0.68 19.85 3.89
N ALA A 166 -0.04 19.00 3.09
CA ALA A 166 -0.05 19.10 1.64
C ALA A 166 -0.33 17.71 1.05
N ALA A 167 -1.13 17.68 -0.02
CA ALA A 167 -1.31 16.47 -0.83
C ALA A 167 -0.51 16.61 -2.13
N PRO A 168 0.17 15.56 -2.60
CA PRO A 168 0.84 15.61 -3.89
C PRO A 168 -0.19 15.68 -5.02
N LYS A 169 0.10 16.45 -6.06
CA LYS A 169 -0.75 16.48 -7.25
C LYS A 169 -0.68 15.15 -7.99
N VAL A 170 -1.83 14.56 -8.31
CA VAL A 170 -1.89 13.34 -9.11
C VAL A 170 -1.70 13.66 -10.59
N VAL A 171 -0.83 12.91 -11.27
CA VAL A 171 -0.68 12.96 -12.73
C VAL A 171 -1.70 12.02 -13.36
N ARG A 172 -2.95 12.48 -13.48
CA ARG A 172 -4.10 11.66 -13.87
C ARG A 172 -3.93 10.91 -15.20
N ASP A 173 -3.25 11.50 -16.17
CA ASP A 173 -2.97 10.88 -17.48
C ASP A 173 -2.08 9.62 -17.40
N LEU A 174 -1.37 9.45 -16.28
CA LEU A 174 -0.48 8.31 -16.02
C LEU A 174 -0.98 7.41 -14.87
N THR A 175 -2.19 7.67 -14.38
CA THR A 175 -2.83 6.87 -13.32
C THR A 175 -3.75 5.81 -13.93
N SER A 176 -3.72 4.62 -13.36
CA SER A 176 -4.52 3.46 -13.73
C SER A 176 -4.80 2.61 -12.48
N PRO A 177 -5.61 1.54 -12.56
CA PRO A 177 -5.76 0.62 -11.43
C PRO A 177 -4.46 -0.07 -11.00
N GLY A 178 -3.43 -0.09 -11.85
CA GLY A 178 -2.14 -0.74 -11.58
C GLY A 178 -0.96 0.20 -11.31
N ALA A 179 -1.11 1.50 -11.59
CA ALA A 179 -0.05 2.49 -11.38
C ALA A 179 -0.64 3.83 -10.92
N LEU A 180 0.02 4.48 -9.96
CA LEU A 180 -0.29 5.83 -9.49
C LEU A 180 0.96 6.69 -9.63
N VAL A 181 0.83 7.81 -10.32
CA VAL A 181 1.91 8.80 -10.48
C VAL A 181 1.50 10.10 -9.80
N CYS A 182 2.36 10.57 -8.90
CA CYS A 182 2.13 11.76 -8.09
C CYS A 182 3.35 12.68 -8.13
N GLU A 183 3.12 13.98 -7.92
CA GLU A 183 4.20 14.94 -7.60
C GLU A 183 5.07 14.42 -6.45
N ALA A 184 6.39 14.50 -6.61
CA ALA A 184 7.31 14.16 -5.53
C ALA A 184 7.33 15.29 -4.50
N ILE A 185 6.94 14.99 -3.26
CA ILE A 185 7.04 15.93 -2.14
C ILE A 185 8.35 15.65 -1.40
N PRO A 186 9.28 16.63 -1.31
CA PRO A 186 10.50 16.47 -0.53
C PRO A 186 10.19 16.51 0.97
N GLY A 187 10.88 15.68 1.75
CA GLY A 187 10.73 15.68 3.20
C GLY A 187 11.44 14.53 3.88
N LEU A 188 11.34 14.50 5.22
CA LEU A 188 11.78 13.39 6.04
C LEU A 188 10.58 12.54 6.43
N ALA A 189 10.73 11.22 6.40
CA ALA A 189 9.73 10.33 6.95
C ALA A 189 9.61 10.60 8.47
N PRO A 190 8.39 10.53 9.06
CA PRO A 190 8.21 10.72 10.50
C PRO A 190 9.11 9.82 11.36
N ALA A 191 9.36 8.59 10.92
CA ALA A 191 10.24 7.64 11.61
C ALA A 191 11.71 8.11 11.67
N ASP A 192 12.17 8.85 10.66
CA ASP A 192 13.53 9.41 10.62
C ASP A 192 13.62 10.74 11.39
N ALA A 193 12.50 11.45 11.56
CA ALA A 193 12.43 12.71 12.29
C ALA A 193 12.39 12.55 13.82
N ILE A 194 12.09 11.35 14.33
CA ILE A 194 11.95 11.05 15.76
C ILE A 194 13.27 10.51 16.38
N ARG A 195 14.37 10.48 15.63
CA ARG A 195 15.71 10.14 16.15
C ARG A 195 16.36 11.30 16.91
#